data_AF-A0A562QM41-F1
#
_entry.id   AF-A0A562QM41-F1
#
_cell.length_a   1.000
_cell.length_b   1.000
_cell.length_c   1.000
_cell.angle_alpha   90.00
_cell.angle_beta   90.00
_cell.angle_gamma   90.00
#
_symmetry.space_group_name_H-M   'P 1'
#
loop_
_entity.id
_entity.type
_entity.pdbx_description
1 polymer ?
#
loop_
_entity_poly.entity_id
_entity_poly.type
_entity_poly.pdbx_seq_one_letter_code
_entity_poly.pdbx_strand_id
1 'polypeptide(L)'
;MFMLLIIFLFVFAVGVTIGGLLAAPREPVRPIHFLLFALFFLIMCYIGMIVGMFLSGWISLIILEFVLAILALLFMIATVTRFHPTLGFFHPEDRILVTMLSILFFLMGLEWGLLGFRTFFTITATFVFIVALLVGLFIQQQICQILWRHSYIAFTPLIWLLFVTVLKLL
;
A
#
# COMPACT_ATOMS: atom_id res chain seq x y z
N MET A 1 18.55 9.24 -8.70
CA MET A 1 17.84 8.23 -9.54
C MET A 1 17.42 7.00 -8.73
N PHE A 2 18.31 6.39 -7.95
CA PHE A 2 17.99 5.19 -7.15
C PHE A 2 16.83 5.39 -6.15
N MET A 3 16.82 6.50 -5.40
CA MET A 3 15.74 6.86 -4.48
C MET A 3 14.37 6.98 -5.16
N LEU A 4 14.30 7.66 -6.31
CA LEU A 4 13.05 7.77 -7.09
C LEU A 4 12.52 6.40 -7.51
N LEU A 5 13.41 5.49 -7.94
CA LEU A 5 13.04 4.13 -8.29
C LEU A 5 12.48 3.38 -7.08
N ILE A 6 13.11 3.49 -5.90
CA ILE A 6 12.61 2.87 -4.67
C ILE A 6 11.23 3.41 -4.31
N ILE A 7 11.00 4.73 -4.41
CA ILE A 7 9.71 5.33 -4.11
C ILE A 7 8.62 4.78 -5.04
N PHE A 8 8.86 4.75 -6.36
CA PHE A 8 7.90 4.21 -7.31
C PHE A 8 7.68 2.71 -7.12
N LEU A 9 8.74 1.95 -6.82
CA LEU A 9 8.65 0.53 -6.50
C LEU A 9 7.82 0.29 -5.23
N PHE A 10 7.98 1.14 -4.21
CA PHE A 10 7.20 1.08 -2.98
C PHE A 10 5.72 1.39 -3.24
N VAL A 11 5.42 2.46 -3.98
CA VAL A 11 4.05 2.78 -4.41
C VAL A 11 3.43 1.62 -5.19
N PHE A 12 4.19 1.05 -6.13
CA PHE A 12 3.74 -0.07 -6.94
C PHE A 12 3.49 -1.32 -6.10
N ALA A 13 4.41 -1.71 -5.22
CA ALA A 13 4.25 -2.89 -4.36
C ALA A 13 3.09 -2.75 -3.38
N VAL A 14 2.91 -1.56 -2.79
CA VAL A 14 1.74 -1.29 -1.92
C VAL A 14 0.44 -1.36 -2.74
N GLY A 15 0.42 -0.79 -3.95
CA GLY A 15 -0.74 -0.90 -4.85
C GLY A 15 -1.06 -2.34 -5.25
N VAL A 16 -0.06 -3.12 -5.65
CA VAL A 16 -0.22 -4.55 -5.96
C VAL A 16 -0.74 -5.31 -4.74
N THR A 17 -0.21 -5.01 -3.56
CA THR A 17 -0.62 -5.65 -2.30
C THR A 17 -2.09 -5.38 -2.00
N ILE A 18 -2.51 -4.11 -2.02
CA ILE A 18 -3.91 -3.74 -1.74
C ILE A 18 -4.84 -4.29 -2.81
N GLY A 19 -4.46 -4.20 -4.09
CA GLY A 19 -5.24 -4.75 -5.21
C GLY A 19 -5.44 -6.25 -5.09
N GLY A 20 -4.38 -6.97 -4.71
CA GLY A 20 -4.47 -8.41 -4.44
C GLY A 20 -5.32 -8.73 -3.22
N LEU A 21 -5.15 -8.00 -2.10
CA LEU A 21 -5.98 -8.21 -0.90
C LEU A 21 -7.47 -7.94 -1.15
N LEU A 22 -7.81 -7.02 -2.07
CA LEU A 22 -9.20 -6.80 -2.49
C LEU A 22 -9.80 -8.00 -3.24
N ALA A 23 -8.97 -8.81 -3.91
CA ALA A 23 -9.37 -10.03 -4.59
C ALA A 23 -9.32 -11.28 -3.69
N ALA A 24 -8.88 -11.16 -2.44
CA ALA A 24 -8.85 -12.25 -1.48
C ALA A 24 -10.25 -12.71 -1.02
N PRO A 25 -11.24 -11.81 -0.80
CA PRO A 25 -12.63 -12.17 -0.66
C PRO A 25 -13.15 -12.98 -1.84
N ARG A 26 -13.95 -14.02 -1.55
CA ARG A 26 -14.68 -14.78 -2.58
C ARG A 26 -15.81 -13.99 -3.25
N GLU A 27 -15.97 -12.72 -2.88
CA GLU A 27 -16.95 -11.81 -3.46
C GLU A 27 -16.34 -11.03 -4.62
N PRO A 28 -17.12 -10.75 -5.68
CA PRO A 28 -16.65 -9.96 -6.80
C PRO A 28 -16.34 -8.52 -6.36
N VAL A 29 -15.13 -8.06 -6.66
CA VAL A 29 -14.69 -6.70 -6.33
C VAL A 29 -15.47 -5.69 -7.15
N ARG A 30 -16.22 -4.81 -6.47
CA ARG A 30 -16.97 -3.76 -7.16
C ARG A 30 -16.01 -2.66 -7.64
N PRO A 31 -16.15 -2.15 -8.88
CA PRO A 31 -15.31 -1.07 -9.43
C PRO A 31 -15.20 0.16 -8.52
N ILE A 32 -16.26 0.46 -7.75
CA ILE A 32 -16.28 1.59 -6.83
C ILE A 32 -15.20 1.52 -5.75
N HIS A 33 -14.79 0.33 -5.31
CA HIS A 33 -13.73 0.18 -4.32
C HIS A 33 -12.38 0.66 -4.85
N PHE A 34 -12.08 0.41 -6.13
CA PHE A 34 -10.84 0.88 -6.76
C PHE A 34 -10.75 2.39 -6.76
N LEU A 35 -11.83 3.06 -7.17
CA LEU A 35 -11.90 4.52 -7.19
C LEU A 35 -11.73 5.09 -5.78
N LEU A 36 -12.40 4.49 -4.80
CA LEU A 36 -12.28 4.91 -3.40
C LEU A 36 -10.86 4.74 -2.86
N PHE A 37 -10.20 3.60 -3.09
CA PHE A 37 -8.81 3.40 -2.64
C PHE A 37 -7.81 4.31 -3.35
N ALA A 38 -7.99 4.57 -4.65
CA ALA A 38 -7.14 5.49 -5.39
C ALA A 38 -7.30 6.94 -4.91
N LEU A 39 -8.54 7.39 -4.71
CA LEU A 39 -8.83 8.73 -4.20
C LEU A 39 -8.36 8.87 -2.74
N PHE A 40 -8.55 7.85 -1.92
CA PHE A 40 -8.05 7.81 -0.55
C PHE A 40 -6.51 7.89 -0.51
N PHE A 41 -5.81 7.15 -1.37
CA PHE A 41 -4.37 7.25 -1.53
C PHE A 41 -3.93 8.66 -1.92
N LEU A 42 -4.56 9.24 -2.94
CA LEU A 42 -4.26 10.59 -3.41
C LEU A 42 -4.44 11.62 -2.28
N ILE A 43 -5.60 11.61 -1.61
CA ILE A 43 -5.89 12.57 -0.53
C ILE A 43 -4.88 12.44 0.60
N MET A 44 -4.64 11.22 1.10
CA MET A 44 -3.73 11.01 2.22
C MET A 44 -2.30 11.39 1.88
N CYS A 45 -1.81 10.99 0.70
CA CYS A 45 -0.46 11.38 0.24
C CYS A 45 -0.35 12.89 -0.01
N TYR A 46 -1.41 13.53 -0.51
CA TYR A 46 -1.42 14.97 -0.75
C TYR A 46 -1.38 15.77 0.55
N ILE A 47 -2.16 15.36 1.55
CA ILE A 47 -2.12 15.95 2.90
C ILE A 47 -0.73 15.75 3.52
N GLY A 48 -0.20 14.52 3.45
CA GLY A 48 1.14 14.19 3.93
C GLY A 48 2.21 15.07 3.28
N MET A 49 2.16 15.21 1.95
CA MET A 49 3.08 16.05 1.18
C MET A 49 3.06 17.48 1.70
N ILE A 50 1.88 18.12 1.78
CA ILE A 50 1.75 19.49 2.29
C ILE A 50 2.41 19.63 3.66
N VAL A 51 2.14 18.71 4.59
CA VAL A 51 2.74 18.71 5.93
C VAL A 51 4.27 18.57 5.85
N GLY A 52 4.77 17.66 5.01
CA GLY A 52 6.20 17.46 4.77
C GLY A 52 6.91 18.71 4.24
N MET A 53 6.23 19.54 3.44
CA MET A 53 6.81 20.80 2.93
C MET A 53 7.16 21.78 4.04
N PHE A 54 6.38 21.80 5.13
CA PHE A 54 6.61 22.70 6.27
C PHE A 54 7.59 22.14 7.31
N LEU A 55 7.86 20.83 7.26
CA LEU A 55 8.76 20.14 8.21
C LEU A 55 10.21 20.03 7.72
N SER A 56 10.50 20.56 6.52
CA SER A 56 11.84 20.60 5.92
C SER A 56 12.88 21.17 6.89
N GLY A 57 13.65 20.28 7.55
CA GLY A 57 14.70 20.62 8.51
C GLY A 57 14.55 20.02 9.92
N TRP A 58 13.35 19.56 10.30
CA TRP A 58 13.08 19.02 11.65
C TRP A 58 13.21 17.50 11.74
N ILE A 59 12.96 16.79 10.64
CA ILE A 59 12.91 15.32 10.61
C ILE A 59 14.00 14.79 9.68
N SER A 60 14.80 13.85 10.19
CA SER A 60 15.74 13.09 9.35
C SER A 60 14.97 12.14 8.43
N LEU A 61 15.23 12.22 7.12
CA LEU A 61 14.66 11.32 6.11
C LEU A 61 14.85 9.84 6.47
N ILE A 62 16.00 9.51 7.07
CA ILE A 62 16.35 8.15 7.50
C ILE A 62 15.36 7.62 8.55
N ILE A 63 14.98 8.47 9.51
CA ILE A 63 14.02 8.08 10.56
C ILE A 63 12.66 7.80 9.93
N LEU A 64 12.24 8.62 8.96
CA LEU A 64 10.97 8.44 8.27
C LEU A 64 10.94 7.15 7.44
N GLU A 65 12.02 6.84 6.72
CA GLU A 65 12.15 5.58 5.98
C GLU A 65 12.05 4.36 6.91
N PHE A 66 12.70 4.42 8.07
CA PHE A 66 12.64 3.36 9.07
C PHE A 66 11.21 3.19 9.65
N VAL A 67 10.53 4.30 9.97
CA VAL A 67 9.14 4.27 10.45
C VAL A 67 8.19 3.71 9.39
N LEU A 68 8.39 4.08 8.12
CA LEU A 68 7.61 3.53 7.00
C LEU A 68 7.81 2.02 6.85
N ALA A 69 9.05 1.54 6.98
CA ALA A 69 9.34 0.11 6.93
C ALA A 69 8.67 -0.64 8.09
N ILE A 70 8.76 -0.12 9.32
CA ILE A 70 8.08 -0.71 10.48
C ILE A 70 6.57 -0.76 10.26
N LEU A 71 5.95 0.32 9.78
CA LEU A 71 4.51 0.34 9.53
C LEU A 71 4.10 -0.64 8.43
N ALA A 72 4.91 -0.82 7.38
CA ALA A 72 4.65 -1.82 6.36
C ALA A 72 4.72 -3.25 6.94
N LEU A 73 5.71 -3.55 7.79
CA LEU A 73 5.79 -4.83 8.51
C LEU A 73 4.58 -5.05 9.43
N LEU A 74 4.20 -4.03 10.21
CA LEU A 74 3.02 -4.10 11.07
C LEU A 74 1.75 -4.31 10.24
N PHE A 75 1.63 -3.67 9.08
CA PHE A 75 0.49 -3.85 8.19
C PHE A 75 0.39 -5.31 7.68
N MET A 76 1.53 -5.94 7.34
CA MET A 76 1.55 -7.35 6.98
C MET A 76 1.07 -8.25 8.14
N ILE A 77 1.58 -8.00 9.36
CA ILE A 77 1.15 -8.74 10.56
C ILE A 77 -0.35 -8.55 10.81
N ALA A 78 -0.86 -7.32 10.70
CA ALA A 78 -2.28 -7.02 10.85
C ALA A 78 -3.12 -7.76 9.80
N THR A 79 -2.64 -7.84 8.57
CA THR A 79 -3.32 -8.57 7.49
C THR A 79 -3.41 -10.06 7.79
N VAL A 80 -2.31 -10.69 8.21
CA VAL A 80 -2.28 -12.13 8.53
C VAL A 80 -3.14 -12.47 9.74
N THR A 81 -3.17 -11.60 10.75
CA THR A 81 -3.92 -11.85 12.00
C THR A 81 -5.43 -11.60 11.88
N ARG A 82 -5.85 -10.68 10.99
CA ARG A 82 -7.26 -10.27 10.86
C ARG A 82 -7.98 -10.92 9.68
N PHE A 83 -7.24 -11.52 8.74
CA PHE A 83 -7.85 -12.28 7.66
C PHE A 83 -8.34 -13.64 8.16
N HIS A 84 -9.60 -13.98 7.91
CA HIS A 84 -10.13 -15.28 8.28
C HIS A 84 -9.80 -16.31 7.18
N PRO A 85 -8.84 -17.24 7.36
CA PRO A 85 -8.37 -18.11 6.28
C PRO A 85 -9.45 -19.09 5.78
N THR A 86 -10.35 -19.53 6.67
CA THR A 86 -11.42 -20.47 6.31
C THR A 86 -12.55 -19.83 5.52
N LEU A 87 -12.97 -18.61 5.91
CA LEU A 87 -14.10 -17.89 5.31
C LEU A 87 -13.64 -16.94 4.19
N GLY A 88 -12.36 -16.61 4.14
CA GLY A 88 -11.74 -15.83 3.08
C GLY A 88 -12.04 -14.34 3.13
N PHE A 89 -12.40 -13.75 4.28
CA PHE A 89 -12.73 -12.32 4.37
C PHE A 89 -12.03 -11.61 5.53
N PHE A 90 -11.93 -10.28 5.40
CA PHE A 90 -11.61 -9.37 6.50
C PHE A 90 -12.90 -8.92 7.17
N HIS A 91 -12.93 -8.86 8.50
CA HIS A 91 -14.13 -8.43 9.22
C HIS A 91 -14.49 -6.98 8.83
N PRO A 92 -15.72 -6.70 8.34
CA PRO A 92 -16.09 -5.37 7.84
C PRO A 92 -15.98 -4.25 8.89
N GLU A 93 -16.16 -4.60 10.16
CA GLU A 93 -16.06 -3.67 11.30
C GLU A 93 -14.61 -3.34 11.66
N ASP A 94 -13.65 -4.06 11.07
CA ASP A 94 -12.25 -3.93 11.40
C ASP A 94 -11.60 -2.72 10.71
N ARG A 95 -11.58 -1.61 11.45
CA ARG A 95 -11.02 -0.35 10.96
C ARG A 95 -9.49 -0.32 10.98
N ILE A 96 -8.84 -1.32 11.59
CA ILE A 96 -7.40 -1.24 11.90
C ILE A 96 -6.56 -1.25 10.63
N LEU A 97 -6.90 -2.09 9.64
CA LEU A 97 -6.20 -2.11 8.37
C LEU A 97 -6.31 -0.79 7.62
N VAL A 98 -7.50 -0.18 7.61
CA VAL A 98 -7.73 1.12 6.97
C VAL A 98 -6.96 2.22 7.70
N THR A 99 -6.95 2.21 9.04
CA THR A 99 -6.17 3.17 9.83
C THR A 99 -4.67 3.04 9.57
N MET A 100 -4.14 1.81 9.48
CA MET A 100 -2.74 1.58 9.17
C MET A 100 -2.39 2.05 7.75
N LEU A 101 -3.27 1.81 6.77
CA LEU A 101 -3.11 2.35 5.42
C LEU A 101 -3.16 3.88 5.40
N SER A 102 -4.06 4.51 6.15
CA SER A 102 -4.11 5.98 6.29
C SER A 102 -2.76 6.54 6.73
N ILE A 103 -2.19 5.96 7.79
CA ILE A 103 -0.91 6.39 8.35
C ILE A 103 0.22 6.15 7.35
N LEU A 104 0.24 4.98 6.70
CA LEU A 104 1.26 4.63 5.72
C LEU A 104 1.24 5.58 4.52
N PHE A 105 0.07 5.86 3.95
CA PHE A 105 -0.08 6.81 2.83
C PHE A 105 0.27 8.23 3.23
N PHE A 106 -0.16 8.65 4.42
CA PHE A 106 0.20 9.96 4.95
C PHE A 106 1.72 10.12 5.08
N LEU A 107 2.42 9.13 5.66
CA LEU A 107 3.87 9.19 5.81
C LEU A 107 4.63 9.10 4.48
N MET A 108 4.11 8.33 3.51
CA MET A 108 4.64 8.35 2.14
C MET A 108 4.54 9.75 1.53
N GLY A 109 3.38 10.39 1.67
CA GLY A 109 3.20 11.78 1.25
C GLY A 109 4.21 12.72 1.93
N LEU A 110 4.37 12.57 3.25
CA LEU A 110 5.29 13.38 4.05
C LEU A 110 6.73 13.24 3.58
N GLU A 111 7.17 12.03 3.25
CA GLU A 111 8.49 11.75 2.67
C GLU A 111 8.69 12.53 1.37
N TRP A 112 7.69 12.53 0.49
CA TRP A 112 7.76 13.24 -0.78
C TRP A 112 7.82 14.76 -0.57
N GLY A 113 7.07 15.28 0.39
CA GLY A 113 7.11 16.69 0.76
C GLY A 113 8.49 17.12 1.28
N LEU A 114 9.14 16.30 2.10
CA LEU A 114 10.50 16.54 2.62
C LEU A 114 11.55 16.48 1.51
N LEU A 115 11.39 15.57 0.54
CA LEU A 115 12.26 15.47 -0.64
C LEU A 115 12.04 16.59 -1.67
N GLY A 116 11.06 17.47 -1.42
CA GLY A 116 10.72 18.58 -2.33
C GLY A 116 9.87 18.17 -3.52
N PHE A 117 9.38 16.93 -3.58
CA PHE A 117 8.43 16.49 -4.59
C PHE A 117 7.06 17.13 -4.35
N ARG A 118 6.46 17.67 -5.41
CA ARG A 118 5.22 18.47 -5.36
C ARG A 118 4.08 17.73 -6.05
N THR A 119 2.96 18.43 -6.23
CA THR A 119 1.70 17.97 -6.82
C THR A 119 1.83 17.07 -8.06
N PHE A 120 2.69 17.43 -9.03
CA PHE A 120 2.87 16.61 -10.23
C PHE A 120 3.40 15.21 -9.91
N PHE A 121 4.30 15.09 -8.94
CA PHE A 121 4.82 13.81 -8.48
C PHE A 121 3.71 12.99 -7.80
N THR A 122 2.94 13.62 -6.91
CA THR A 122 1.82 12.97 -6.20
C THR A 122 0.78 12.41 -7.16
N ILE A 123 0.37 13.19 -8.17
CA ILE A 123 -0.59 12.76 -9.20
C ILE A 123 -0.02 11.61 -10.02
N THR A 124 1.26 11.69 -10.42
CA THR A 124 1.92 10.61 -11.16
C THR A 124 2.00 9.33 -10.34
N ALA A 125 2.36 9.44 -9.05
CA ALA A 125 2.39 8.32 -8.13
C ALA A 125 0.99 7.71 -7.93
N THR A 126 -0.07 8.52 -7.89
CA THR A 126 -1.45 8.02 -7.88
C THR A 126 -1.80 7.24 -9.15
N PHE A 127 -1.37 7.70 -10.33
CA PHE A 127 -1.58 6.94 -11.56
C PHE A 127 -0.86 5.59 -11.53
N VAL A 128 0.40 5.57 -11.08
CA VAL A 128 1.16 4.33 -10.86
C VAL A 128 0.44 3.41 -9.86
N PHE A 129 -0.08 3.97 -8.77
CA PHE A 129 -0.86 3.23 -7.77
C PHE A 129 -2.14 2.61 -8.35
N ILE A 130 -2.88 3.34 -9.20
CA ILE A 130 -4.08 2.83 -9.88
C ILE A 130 -3.72 1.63 -10.78
N VAL A 131 -2.67 1.77 -11.59
CA VAL A 131 -2.20 0.68 -12.44
C VAL A 131 -1.76 -0.52 -11.59
N ALA A 132 -1.05 -0.27 -10.50
CA ALA A 132 -0.61 -1.30 -9.56
C ALA A 132 -1.79 -2.03 -8.89
N LEU A 133 -2.84 -1.31 -8.49
CA LEU A 133 -4.07 -1.90 -7.96
C LEU A 133 -4.71 -2.87 -8.96
N LEU A 134 -4.82 -2.45 -10.23
CA LEU A 134 -5.38 -3.30 -11.29
C LEU A 134 -4.53 -4.54 -11.54
N VAL A 135 -3.20 -4.37 -11.61
CA VAL A 135 -2.25 -5.47 -11.81
C VAL A 135 -2.32 -6.46 -10.65
N GLY A 136 -2.29 -5.98 -9.40
CA GLY A 136 -2.34 -6.83 -8.21
C GLY A 136 -3.64 -7.62 -8.12
N LEU A 137 -4.76 -6.97 -8.42
CA LEU A 137 -6.06 -7.64 -8.46
C LEU A 137 -6.12 -8.70 -9.55
N PHE A 138 -5.71 -8.37 -10.77
CA PHE A 138 -5.73 -9.30 -11.89
C PHE A 138 -4.87 -10.54 -11.59
N ILE A 139 -3.63 -10.33 -11.14
CA ILE A 139 -2.72 -11.43 -10.76
C ILE A 139 -3.34 -12.29 -9.67
N GLN A 140 -3.87 -11.67 -8.60
CA GLN A 140 -4.45 -12.42 -7.49
C GLN A 140 -5.69 -13.21 -7.92
N GLN A 141 -6.54 -12.66 -8.78
CA GLN A 141 -7.70 -13.38 -9.30
C GLN A 141 -7.29 -14.64 -10.08
N GLN A 142 -6.28 -14.54 -10.95
CA GLN A 142 -5.76 -15.70 -11.67
C GLN A 142 -5.21 -16.76 -10.71
N ILE A 143 -4.43 -16.33 -9.71
CA ILE A 143 -3.87 -17.22 -8.68
C ILE A 143 -4.99 -17.92 -7.88
N CYS A 144 -5.98 -17.17 -7.40
CA CYS A 144 -7.11 -17.71 -6.66
C CYS A 144 -7.95 -18.69 -7.48
N GLN A 145 -8.10 -18.47 -8.79
CA GLN A 145 -8.82 -19.39 -9.68
C GLN A 145 -8.09 -20.74 -9.84
N ILE A 146 -6.77 -20.71 -10.01
CA ILE A 146 -5.97 -21.93 -10.21
C ILE A 146 -5.82 -22.71 -8.90
N LEU A 147 -5.60 -22.01 -7.79
CA LEU A 147 -5.19 -22.59 -6.50
C LEU A 147 -6.26 -22.42 -5.41
N TRP A 148 -7.53 -22.41 -5.80
CA TRP A 148 -8.69 -22.18 -4.94
C TRP A 148 -8.79 -23.08 -3.69
N ARG A 149 -8.13 -24.25 -3.71
CA ARG A 149 -8.07 -25.20 -2.59
C ARG A 149 -7.13 -24.76 -1.46
N HIS A 150 -6.21 -23.83 -1.73
CA HIS A 150 -5.21 -23.38 -0.77
C HIS A 150 -5.61 -22.03 -0.15
N SER A 151 -6.22 -22.07 1.04
CA SER A 151 -6.70 -20.88 1.76
C SER A 151 -5.63 -19.80 2.00
N TYR A 152 -4.36 -20.20 2.19
CA TYR A 152 -3.26 -19.27 2.46
C TYR A 152 -2.82 -18.46 1.23
N ILE A 153 -3.36 -18.74 0.05
CA ILE A 153 -2.92 -18.04 -1.16
C ILE A 153 -3.38 -16.59 -1.24
N ALA A 154 -4.35 -16.22 -0.40
CA ALA A 154 -4.76 -14.85 -0.14
C ALA A 154 -3.60 -13.94 0.30
N PHE A 155 -2.53 -14.50 0.87
CA PHE A 155 -1.38 -13.75 1.37
C PHE A 155 -0.25 -13.55 0.35
N THR A 156 -0.35 -14.13 -0.85
CA THR A 156 0.68 -13.97 -1.90
C THR A 156 1.00 -12.51 -2.27
N PRO A 157 0.06 -11.53 -2.23
CA PRO A 157 0.40 -10.14 -2.50
C PRO A 157 1.38 -9.54 -1.47
N LEU A 158 1.40 -10.05 -0.23
CA LEU A 158 2.28 -9.55 0.84
C LEU A 158 3.76 -9.79 0.56
N ILE A 159 4.10 -10.77 -0.30
CA ILE A 159 5.47 -11.06 -0.69
C ILE A 159 6.12 -9.83 -1.35
N TRP A 160 5.35 -9.11 -2.17
CA TRP A 160 5.83 -7.90 -2.84
C TRP A 160 6.10 -6.78 -1.84
N LEU A 161 5.19 -6.59 -0.87
CA LEU A 161 5.38 -5.61 0.18
C LEU A 161 6.61 -5.92 1.04
N LEU A 162 6.81 -7.20 1.39
CA LEU A 162 7.98 -7.64 2.15
C LEU A 162 9.28 -7.33 1.40
N PHE A 163 9.36 -7.71 0.12
CA PHE A 163 10.54 -7.48 -0.71
C PHE A 163 10.92 -6.00 -0.75
N VAL A 164 9.95 -5.12 -1.00
CA VAL A 164 10.22 -3.69 -1.11
C VAL A 164 10.48 -3.03 0.25
N THR A 165 9.89 -3.56 1.32
CA THR A 165 10.19 -3.11 2.70
C THR A 165 11.63 -3.42 3.08
N VAL A 166 12.13 -4.61 2.71
CA VAL A 166 13.54 -4.98 2.95
C VAL A 166 14.48 -4.11 2.11
N LEU A 167 14.15 -3.86 0.85
CA LEU A 167 14.93 -2.96 0.01
C LEU A 167 15.00 -1.52 0.55
N LYS A 168 13.94 -1.05 1.21
CA LYS A 168 13.91 0.30 1.81
C LYS A 168 14.77 0.41 3.07
N LEU A 169 15.20 -0.71 3.65
CA LEU A 169 16.09 -0.77 4.81
C LEU A 169 17.58 -0.90 4.43
N LEU A 170 17.89 -1.12 3.15
CA LEU A 170 19.26 -1.24 2.61
C LEU A 170 19.75 0.10 2.07
#